data_AF-A0A3C0GBK0-F1
#
_entry.id   AF-A0A3C0GBK0-F1
#
_cell.length_a   1.000
_cell.length_b   1.000
_cell.length_c   1.000
_cell.angle_alpha   90.00
_cell.angle_beta   90.00
_cell.angle_gamma   90.00
#
_symmetry.space_group_name_H-M   'P 1'
#
loop_
_entity.id
_entity.type
_entity.pdbx_description
1 polymer ?
#
loop_
_entity_poly.entity_id
_entity_poly.type
_entity_poly.pdbx_seq_one_letter_code
_entity_poly.pdbx_strand_id
1 'polypeptide(L)' 'MEYKDYYKILGVDKNATPKDIKKAYRKLAAK' A
#
# COMPACT_ATOMS: atom_id res chain seq x y z
N MET A 1 -6.26 -20.69 0.28
CA MET A 1 -5.52 -19.54 0.85
C MET A 1 -6.05 -18.28 0.19
N GLU A 2 -6.75 -17.41 0.91
CA GLU A 2 -7.13 -16.11 0.35
C GLU A 2 -5.89 -15.24 0.19
N TYR A 3 -5.59 -14.87 -1.05
CA TYR A 3 -4.47 -13.99 -1.34
C TYR A 3 -4.89 -12.55 -1.03
N LYS A 4 -4.45 -12.02 0.11
CA LYS A 4 -4.65 -10.61 0.45
C LYS A 4 -3.74 -9.76 -0.43
N ASP A 5 -4.33 -9.03 -1.36
CA ASP A 5 -3.60 -8.08 -2.19
C ASP A 5 -3.31 -6.81 -1.39
N TYR A 6 -2.20 -6.84 -0.64
CA TYR A 6 -1.74 -5.71 0.16
C TYR A 6 -1.45 -4.46 -0.67
N TYR A 7 -1.05 -4.63 -1.93
CA TYR A 7 -0.82 -3.51 -2.85
C TYR A 7 -2.13 -2.82 -3.19
N LYS A 8 -3.19 -3.59 -3.44
CA LYS A 8 -4.54 -3.08 -3.67
C LYS A 8 -5.14 -2.42 -2.43
N ILE A 9 -4.90 -2.97 -1.23
CA ILE A 9 -5.33 -2.39 0.05
C ILE A 9 -4.63 -1.04 0.30
N LEU A 10 -3.32 -0.97 0.04
CA LEU A 10 -2.55 0.25 0.18
C LEU A 10 -2.75 1.23 -0.99
N GLY A 11 -3.42 0.81 -2.06
CA GLY A 11 -3.66 1.61 -3.27
C GLY A 11 -2.37 1.95 -4.03
N VAL A 12 -1.38 1.06 -4.01
CA VAL A 12 -0.07 1.24 -4.64
C VAL A 12 0.18 0.17 -5.71
N ASP A 13 1.03 0.50 -6.69
CA ASP A 13 1.46 -0.45 -7.72
C ASP A 13 2.30 -1.59 -7.10
N LYS A 14 2.34 -2.76 -7.74
CA LYS A 14 3.19 -3.89 -7.33
C LYS A 14 4.68 -3.56 -7.45
N ASN A 15 5.03 -2.60 -8.32
CA ASN A 15 6.38 -2.08 -8.48
C ASN A 15 6.65 -0.83 -7.63
N ALA A 16 5.75 -0.47 -6.71
CA ALA A 16 5.91 0.70 -5.86
C ALA A 16 7.18 0.60 -5.01
N THR A 17 7.91 1.71 -4.90
CA THR A 17 9.11 1.73 -4.07
C THR A 17 8.74 1.70 -2.58
N PRO A 18 9.66 1.28 -1.69
CA PRO A 18 9.42 1.34 -0.24
C PRO A 18 9.02 2.75 0.25
N LYS A 19 9.48 3.81 -0.45
CA LYS A 19 9.12 5.20 -0.17
C LYS A 19 7.65 5.48 -0.49
N ASP A 20 7.15 4.96 -1.60
CA ASP A 20 5.75 5.12 -2.03
C ASP A 20 4.79 4.36 -1.11
N ILE A 21 5.15 3.13 -0.74
CA ILE A 21 4.40 2.31 0.24
C ILE A 21 4.28 3.07 1.57
N LYS A 22 5.41 3.60 2.08
CA LYS A 22 5.42 4.37 3.34
C LYS A 22 4.59 5.66 3.25
N LYS A 23 4.55 6.31 2.08
CA LYS A 23 3.73 7.51 1.85
C LYS A 23 2.24 7.17 1.80
N ALA A 24 1.87 6.08 1.12
CA ALA A 24 0.49 5.61 1.03
C ALA A 24 -0.05 5.19 2.41
N TYR A 25 0.73 4.42 3.17
CA TYR A 25 0.38 4.04 4.55
C TYR A 25 0.11 5.26 5.43
N ARG A 26 1.01 6.26 5.43
CA ARG A 26 0.82 7.48 6.24
C ARG A 26 -0.43 8.26 5.83
N LYS A 27 -0.77 8.32 4.55
CA LYS A 27 -1.99 8.99 4.06
C LYS A 27 -3.25 8.26 4.52
N LEU A 28 -3.24 6.93 4.49
CA LEU A 28 -4.38 6.11 4.95
C LEU A 28 -4.56 6.18 6.46
N ALA A 29 -3.47 6.17 7.22
CA ALA A 29 -3.50 6.21 8.69
C ALA A 29 -3.78 7.61 9.28
N ALA A 30 -3.64 8.67 8.47
CA ALA A 30 -3.96 10.04 8.87
C ALA A 30 -5.44 10.40 8.68
N LYS A 31 -6.25 9.45 8.22
CA LYS A 31 -7.69 9.57 8.00
C LYS A 31 -8.43 8.71 9.03
#